data_AF-A0A1G6EQQ0-F1
#
_entry.id   AF-A0A1G6EQQ0-F1
#
_cell.length_a   1.000
_cell.length_b   1.000
_cell.length_c   1.000
_cell.angle_alpha   90.00
_cell.angle_beta   90.00
_cell.angle_gamma   90.00
#
_symmetry.space_group_name_H-M   'P 1'
#
loop_
_entity.id
_entity.type
_entity.pdbx_description
1 polymer ?
#
loop_
_entity_poly.entity_id
_entity_poly.type
_entity_poly.pdbx_seq_one_letter_code
_entity_poly.pdbx_strand_id
1 'polypeptide(L)'
;MHISYWVILAVSLLEVVLLAGVVVFFLRLRKSEQLLAKLQQNQREFLARIDQNVDLEQQILANFSARQTELLQLDSRLAEREKQVRALLQQAEGLSRSPQFLRQVIITGHRKGSSVTSLAQSTGLSTEEVELILEQGRSS
;
A
#
# COMPACT_ATOMS: atom_id res chain seq x y z
N MET A 1 78.50 56.20 -16.46
CA MET A 1 77.10 56.68 -16.35
C MET A 1 76.04 55.65 -16.81
N HIS A 2 76.38 54.60 -17.58
CA HIS A 2 75.39 53.60 -18.03
C HIS A 2 74.91 52.60 -16.96
N ILE A 3 75.76 52.28 -15.99
CA ILE A 3 75.43 51.32 -14.91
C ILE A 3 74.24 51.79 -14.06
N SER A 4 74.09 53.10 -13.84
CA SER A 4 72.98 53.66 -13.06
C SER A 4 71.62 53.48 -13.76
N TYR A 5 71.55 53.62 -15.09
CA TYR A 5 70.32 53.39 -15.86
C TYR A 5 69.84 51.93 -15.79
N TRP A 6 70.77 50.97 -15.84
CA TRP A 6 70.44 49.55 -15.71
C TRP A 6 69.90 49.20 -14.32
N VAL A 7 70.44 49.82 -13.26
CA VAL A 7 69.94 49.63 -11.90
C VAL A 7 68.54 50.20 -11.74
N ILE A 8 68.26 51.40 -12.27
CA ILE A 8 66.93 52.01 -12.22
C ILE A 8 65.92 51.16 -13.00
N LEU A 9 66.29 50.66 -14.18
CA LEU A 9 65.46 49.77 -14.98
C LEU A 9 65.12 48.47 -14.23
N ALA A 10 66.11 47.86 -13.58
CA ALA A 10 65.92 46.62 -12.81
C ALA A 10 65.01 46.83 -11.60
N VAL A 11 65.16 47.94 -10.88
CA VAL A 11 64.31 48.29 -9.73
C VAL A 11 62.87 48.58 -10.17
N SER A 12 62.68 49.30 -11.28
CA SER A 12 61.35 49.56 -11.83
C SER A 12 60.66 48.28 -12.31
N LEU A 13 61.41 47.37 -12.95
CA LEU A 13 60.88 46.07 -13.35
C LEU A 13 60.47 45.24 -12.12
N LEU A 14 61.29 45.25 -11.06
CA LEU A 14 60.99 44.57 -9.81
C LEU A 14 59.73 45.14 -9.16
N GLU A 15 59.56 46.47 -9.17
CA GLU A 15 58.37 47.14 -8.67
C GLU A 15 57.11 46.71 -9.43
N VAL A 16 57.17 46.65 -10.76
CA VAL A 16 56.05 46.18 -11.60
C VAL A 16 55.71 44.72 -11.31
N VAL A 17 56.71 43.86 -11.11
CA VAL A 17 56.51 42.45 -10.75
C VAL A 17 55.85 42.32 -9.37
N LEU A 18 56.28 43.10 -8.38
CA LEU A 18 55.67 43.11 -7.05
C LEU A 18 54.21 43.57 -7.11
N LEU A 19 53.93 44.64 -7.87
CA LEU A 19 52.58 45.17 -8.03
C LEU A 19 51.66 44.16 -8.73
N ALA A 20 52.15 43.51 -9.79
CA ALA A 20 51.44 42.40 -10.45
C ALA A 20 51.18 41.24 -9.48
N GLY A 21 52.15 40.90 -8.63
CA GLY A 21 52.00 39.89 -7.58
C GLY A 21 50.87 40.21 -6.61
N VAL A 22 50.79 41.46 -6.13
CA VAL A 22 49.71 41.93 -5.24
C VAL A 22 48.34 41.82 -5.92
N VAL A 23 48.22 42.23 -7.18
CA VAL A 23 46.96 42.15 -7.94
C VAL A 23 46.51 40.69 -8.12
N VAL A 24 47.43 39.80 -8.46
CA VAL A 24 47.14 38.36 -8.60
C VAL A 24 46.73 37.77 -7.25
N PHE A 25 47.41 38.15 -6.16
CA PHE A 25 47.07 37.70 -4.82
C PHE A 25 45.66 38.16 -4.41
N PHE A 26 45.32 39.42 -4.69
CA PHE A 26 44.00 39.98 -4.44
C PHE A 26 42.89 39.25 -5.21
N LEU A 27 43.10 38.96 -6.50
CA LEU A 27 42.14 38.20 -7.32
C LEU A 27 41.98 36.75 -6.83
N ARG A 28 43.07 36.11 -6.40
CA ARG A 28 43.05 34.75 -5.84
C ARG A 28 42.26 34.71 -4.52
N LEU A 29 42.45 35.70 -3.66
CA LEU A 29 41.74 35.81 -2.38
C LEU A 29 40.23 35.97 -2.59
N ARG A 30 39.84 36.88 -3.50
CA ARG A 30 38.43 37.12 -3.87
C ARG A 30 37.76 35.88 -4.47
N LYS A 31 38.48 35.09 -5.27
CA LYS A 31 37.97 33.79 -5.77
C LYS A 31 37.71 32.81 -4.63
N SER A 32 38.58 32.78 -3.62
CA SER A 32 38.42 31.87 -2.48
C SER A 32 37.17 32.21 -1.68
N GLU A 33 36.89 33.49 -1.44
CA GLU A 33 35.69 33.93 -0.74
C GLU A 33 34.41 33.55 -1.49
N GLN A 34 34.40 33.70 -2.81
CA GLN A 34 33.24 33.35 -3.64
C GLN A 34 32.97 31.85 -3.67
N LEU A 35 34.01 31.00 -3.65
CA LEU A 35 33.86 29.55 -3.59
C LEU A 35 33.32 29.10 -2.23
N LEU A 36 33.81 29.69 -1.13
CA LEU A 36 33.31 29.45 0.21
C LEU A 36 31.84 29.86 0.36
N ALA A 37 31.45 31.02 -0.18
CA ALA A 37 30.07 31.48 -0.19
C ALA A 37 29.14 30.53 -0.95
N LYS A 38 29.56 30.05 -2.14
CA LYS A 38 28.79 29.06 -2.92
C LYS A 38 28.65 27.72 -2.18
N LEU A 39 29.72 27.24 -1.54
CA LEU A 39 29.66 25.99 -0.77
C LEU A 39 28.73 26.11 0.44
N GLN A 40 28.78 27.23 1.16
CA GLN A 40 27.85 27.48 2.27
C GLN A 40 26.39 27.58 1.82
N GLN A 41 26.13 28.18 0.66
CA GLN A 41 24.77 28.26 0.11
C GLN A 41 24.25 26.86 -0.25
N ASN A 42 25.06 26.04 -0.93
CA ASN A 42 24.68 24.67 -1.27
C ASN A 42 24.45 23.80 -0.04
N GLN A 43 25.26 23.95 1.01
CA GLN A 43 25.06 23.22 2.27
C GLN A 43 23.74 23.60 2.94
N ARG A 44 23.38 24.89 2.97
CA ARG A 44 22.10 25.34 3.52
C ARG A 44 20.91 24.82 2.73
N GLU A 45 21.00 24.82 1.40
CA GLU A 45 19.94 24.28 0.54
C GLU A 45 19.78 22.76 0.72
N PHE A 46 20.88 22.02 0.86
CA PHE A 46 20.84 20.58 1.10
C PHE A 46 20.25 20.24 2.47
N LEU A 47 20.59 20.99 3.52
CA LEU A 47 19.99 20.83 4.86
C LEU A 47 18.49 21.11 4.85
N ALA A 48 18.04 22.17 4.18
CA ALA A 48 16.61 22.49 4.09
C ALA A 48 15.80 21.38 3.40
N ARG A 49 16.39 20.70 2.39
CA ARG A 49 15.76 19.55 1.73
C ARG A 49 15.70 18.32 2.64
N ILE A 50 16.69 18.11 3.51
CA ILE A 50 16.68 17.00 4.47
C ILE A 50 15.58 17.21 5.52
N ASP A 51 15.48 18.41 6.10
CA ASP A 51 14.44 18.70 7.11
C ASP A 51 13.03 18.48 6.54
N GLN A 52 12.79 18.92 5.29
CA GLN A 52 11.52 18.68 4.60
C GLN A 52 11.21 17.20 4.38
N ASN A 53 12.23 16.38 4.10
CA ASN A 53 12.05 14.94 3.91
C ASN A 53 11.78 14.21 5.23
N VAL A 54 12.43 14.62 6.33
CA VAL A 54 12.21 14.02 7.65
C VAL A 54 10.78 14.25 8.14
N ASP A 55 10.25 15.46 7.94
CA ASP A 55 8.86 15.77 8.28
C ASP A 55 7.86 14.92 7.46
N LEU A 56 8.17 14.64 6.20
CA LEU A 56 7.36 13.78 5.34
C LEU A 56 7.44 12.31 5.78
N GLU A 57 8.62 11.81 6.13
CA GLU A 57 8.80 10.43 6.60
C GLU A 57 8.01 10.17 7.89
N GLN A 58 8.04 11.09 8.86
CA GLN A 58 7.26 10.95 10.08
C GLN A 58 5.75 10.91 9.82
N GLN A 59 5.25 11.77 8.92
CA GLN A 59 3.84 11.78 8.54
C GLN A 59 3.42 10.49 7.81
N ILE A 60 4.29 9.94 6.96
CA ILE A 60 4.03 8.67 6.26
C ILE A 60 4.01 7.50 7.24
N LEU A 61 4.98 7.43 8.16
CA LEU A 61 5.08 6.36 9.15
C LEU A 61 3.87 6.34 10.10
N ALA A 62 3.43 7.51 10.59
CA ALA A 62 2.25 7.63 11.45
C ALA A 62 0.95 7.18 10.74
N ASN A 63 0.80 7.56 9.47
CA ASN A 63 -0.35 7.13 8.67
C ASN A 63 -0.31 5.62 8.37
N PHE A 64 0.88 5.04 8.20
CA PHE A 64 1.03 3.62 7.91
C PHE A 64 0.72 2.74 9.12
N SER A 65 1.17 3.12 10.33
CA SER A 65 0.84 2.39 11.57
C SER A 65 -0.67 2.43 11.88
N ALA A 66 -1.30 3.58 11.66
CA ALA A 66 -2.75 3.73 11.82
C ALA A 66 -3.51 2.81 10.85
N ARG A 67 -3.14 2.80 9.56
CA ARG A 67 -3.75 1.92 8.56
C ARG A 67 -3.50 0.44 8.83
N GLN A 68 -2.32 0.03 9.28
CA GLN A 68 -2.09 -1.37 9.65
C GLN A 68 -3.02 -1.81 10.78
N THR A 69 -3.22 -0.95 11.78
CA THR A 69 -4.13 -1.25 12.89
C THR A 69 -5.57 -1.39 12.41
N GLU A 70 -6.02 -0.49 11.53
CA GLU A 70 -7.34 -0.56 10.92
C GLU A 70 -7.53 -1.81 10.05
N LEU A 71 -6.52 -2.17 9.24
CA LEU A 71 -6.54 -3.37 8.40
C LEU A 71 -6.63 -4.65 9.23
N LEU A 72 -5.88 -4.74 10.35
CA LEU A 72 -5.98 -5.88 11.27
C LEU A 72 -7.37 -5.99 11.91
N GLN A 73 -7.98 -4.86 12.26
CA GLN A 73 -9.35 -4.85 12.79
C GLN A 73 -10.36 -5.29 11.71
N LEU A 74 -10.25 -4.81 10.48
CA LEU A 74 -11.09 -5.21 9.36
C LEU A 74 -10.97 -6.71 9.06
N ASP A 75 -9.75 -7.24 9.07
CA ASP A 75 -9.49 -8.66 8.86
C ASP A 75 -10.14 -9.53 9.95
N SER A 76 -10.03 -9.12 11.21
CA SER A 76 -10.69 -9.81 12.33
C SER A 76 -12.22 -9.85 12.17
N ARG A 77 -12.82 -8.75 11.70
CA ARG A 77 -14.26 -8.66 11.42
C ARG A 77 -14.65 -9.53 10.23
N LEU A 78 -13.84 -9.57 9.18
CA LEU A 78 -14.09 -10.43 8.02
C LEU A 78 -14.04 -11.91 8.41
N ALA A 79 -13.06 -12.32 9.19
CA ALA A 79 -12.96 -13.69 9.70
C ALA A 79 -14.15 -14.08 10.58
N GLU A 80 -14.65 -13.16 11.41
CA GLU A 80 -15.86 -13.38 12.21
C GLU A 80 -17.11 -13.51 11.34
N ARG A 81 -17.25 -12.66 10.32
CA ARG A 81 -18.36 -12.73 9.36
C ARG A 81 -18.31 -14.01 8.54
N GLU A 82 -17.14 -14.45 8.10
CA GLU A 82 -16.96 -15.72 7.41
C GLU A 82 -17.45 -16.88 8.29
N LYS A 83 -17.05 -16.91 9.57
CA LYS A 83 -17.52 -17.93 10.52
C LYS A 83 -19.03 -17.90 10.70
N GLN A 84 -19.63 -16.72 10.84
CA GLN A 84 -21.09 -16.57 10.97
C GLN A 84 -21.81 -17.08 9.72
N VAL A 85 -21.35 -16.68 8.53
CA VAL A 85 -21.93 -17.15 7.26
C VAL A 85 -21.81 -18.66 7.14
N ARG A 86 -20.65 -19.23 7.49
CA ARG A 86 -20.42 -20.67 7.44
C ARG A 86 -21.31 -21.43 8.43
N ALA A 87 -21.53 -20.88 9.63
CA ALA A 87 -22.45 -21.44 10.61
C ALA A 87 -23.91 -21.40 10.13
N LEU A 88 -24.35 -20.27 9.54
CA LEU A 88 -25.68 -20.15 8.94
C LEU A 88 -25.86 -21.12 7.77
N LEU A 89 -24.82 -21.34 6.96
CA LEU A 89 -24.83 -22.29 5.85
C LEU A 89 -24.98 -23.73 6.36
N GLN A 90 -24.25 -24.09 7.42
CA GLN A 90 -24.43 -25.40 8.09
C GLN A 90 -25.82 -25.58 8.69
N GLN A 91 -26.39 -24.53 9.30
CA GLN A 91 -27.76 -24.56 9.81
C GLN A 91 -28.78 -24.73 8.67
N ALA A 92 -28.60 -24.01 7.56
CA ALA A 92 -29.45 -24.11 6.37
C ALA A 92 -29.33 -25.49 5.70
N GLU A 93 -28.13 -26.08 5.67
CA GLU A 93 -27.92 -27.43 5.14
C GLU A 93 -28.54 -28.50 6.06
N GLY A 94 -28.42 -28.33 7.38
CA GLY A 94 -29.12 -29.17 8.36
C GLY A 94 -30.65 -29.08 8.26
N LEU A 95 -31.18 -27.89 8.00
CA LEU A 95 -32.61 -27.69 7.73
C LEU A 95 -33.04 -28.27 6.37
N SER A 96 -32.22 -28.13 5.34
CA SER A 96 -32.50 -28.68 4.00
C SER A 96 -32.45 -30.21 3.98
N ARG A 97 -31.63 -30.82 4.85
CA ARG A 97 -31.60 -32.28 5.09
C ARG A 97 -32.64 -32.74 6.11
N SER A 98 -33.47 -31.85 6.66
CA SER A 98 -34.54 -32.23 7.57
C SER A 98 -35.56 -33.12 6.84
N PRO A 99 -35.90 -34.30 7.38
CA PRO A 99 -36.90 -35.20 6.79
C PRO A 99 -38.24 -34.52 6.52
N GLN A 100 -38.60 -33.50 7.31
CA GLN A 100 -39.84 -32.75 7.13
C GLN A 100 -39.82 -31.83 5.90
N PHE A 101 -38.66 -31.24 5.57
CA PHE A 101 -38.51 -30.40 4.38
C PHE A 101 -38.55 -31.24 3.10
N LEU A 102 -37.85 -32.38 3.08
CA LEU A 102 -37.92 -33.38 1.99
C LEU A 102 -39.36 -33.85 1.74
N ARG A 103 -40.09 -34.19 2.82
CA ARG A 103 -41.52 -34.53 2.74
C ARG A 103 -42.35 -33.39 2.15
N GLN A 104 -42.14 -32.16 2.60
CA GLN A 104 -42.88 -31.00 2.10
C GLN A 104 -42.59 -30.68 0.63
N VAL A 105 -41.34 -30.84 0.18
CA VAL A 105 -40.93 -30.66 -1.22
C VAL A 105 -41.59 -31.72 -2.11
N ILE A 106 -41.60 -32.99 -1.68
CA ILE A 106 -42.25 -34.10 -2.38
C ILE A 106 -43.77 -33.88 -2.50
N ILE A 107 -44.44 -33.55 -1.39
CA ILE A 107 -45.89 -33.29 -1.35
C ILE A 107 -46.26 -32.09 -2.24
N THR A 108 -45.49 -31.00 -2.15
CA THR A 108 -45.76 -29.78 -2.92
C THR A 108 -45.46 -29.95 -4.41
N GLY A 109 -44.40 -30.68 -4.76
CA GLY A 109 -44.03 -30.98 -6.14
C GLY A 109 -45.02 -31.92 -6.82
N HIS A 110 -45.51 -32.94 -6.10
CA HIS A 110 -46.58 -33.81 -6.59
C HIS A 110 -47.89 -33.02 -6.80
N ARG A 111 -48.25 -32.11 -5.88
CA ARG A 111 -49.41 -31.21 -6.04
C ARG A 111 -49.29 -30.26 -7.24
N LYS A 112 -48.06 -29.92 -7.66
CA LYS A 112 -47.77 -29.11 -8.86
C LYS A 112 -47.71 -29.92 -10.17
N GLY A 113 -47.90 -31.25 -10.11
CA GLY A 113 -47.95 -32.13 -11.28
C GLY A 113 -46.60 -32.74 -11.69
N SER A 114 -45.56 -32.66 -10.86
CA SER A 114 -44.27 -33.32 -11.14
C SER A 114 -44.38 -34.84 -10.97
N SER A 115 -43.75 -35.60 -11.89
CA SER A 115 -43.75 -37.07 -11.83
C SER A 115 -42.90 -37.59 -10.68
N VAL A 116 -43.31 -38.73 -10.11
CA VAL A 116 -42.62 -39.41 -9.00
C VAL A 116 -41.15 -39.71 -9.32
N THR A 117 -40.85 -40.01 -10.59
CA THR A 117 -39.49 -40.24 -11.11
C THR A 117 -38.61 -38.98 -11.12
N SER A 118 -39.19 -37.81 -11.42
CA SER A 118 -38.46 -36.54 -11.40
C SER A 118 -38.20 -36.05 -9.97
N LEU A 119 -39.16 -36.29 -9.07
CA LEU A 119 -39.00 -36.00 -7.65
C LEU A 119 -37.91 -36.86 -7.01
N ALA A 120 -37.93 -38.17 -7.25
CA ALA A 120 -36.90 -39.13 -6.82
C ALA A 120 -35.48 -38.72 -7.25
N GLN A 121 -35.30 -38.31 -8.51
CA GLN A 121 -34.01 -37.83 -9.02
C GLN A 121 -33.54 -36.52 -8.37
N SER A 122 -34.46 -35.59 -8.08
CA SER A 122 -34.12 -34.29 -7.48
C SER A 122 -33.81 -34.34 -5.99
N THR A 123 -34.39 -35.30 -5.26
CA THR A 123 -34.19 -35.47 -3.80
C THR A 123 -33.22 -36.59 -3.45
N GLY A 124 -32.75 -37.38 -4.43
CA GLY A 124 -31.83 -38.49 -4.21
C GLY A 124 -32.45 -39.71 -3.51
N LEU A 125 -33.77 -39.87 -3.59
CA LEU A 125 -34.54 -40.98 -2.98
C LEU A 125 -34.98 -41.97 -4.06
N SER A 126 -35.26 -43.22 -3.69
CA SER A 126 -35.84 -44.19 -4.62
C SER A 126 -37.30 -43.85 -4.96
N THR A 127 -37.78 -44.31 -6.12
CA THR A 127 -39.16 -44.08 -6.56
C THR A 127 -40.20 -44.65 -5.59
N GLU A 128 -39.90 -45.78 -4.96
CA GLU A 128 -40.76 -46.43 -3.95
C GLU A 128 -40.83 -45.61 -2.65
N GLU A 129 -39.72 -45.02 -2.20
CA GLU A 129 -39.70 -44.19 -0.99
C GLU A 129 -40.50 -42.89 -1.16
N VAL A 130 -40.48 -42.30 -2.36
CA VAL A 130 -41.27 -41.10 -2.68
C VAL A 130 -42.77 -41.42 -2.69
N GLU A 131 -43.17 -42.57 -3.22
CA GLU A 131 -44.56 -43.03 -3.25
C GLU A 131 -45.10 -43.30 -1.84
N LEU A 132 -44.30 -43.95 -1.00
CA LEU A 132 -44.65 -44.24 0.40
C LEU A 132 -44.82 -42.98 1.26
N ILE A 133 -44.03 -41.93 0.99
CA ILE A 133 -44.18 -40.61 1.64
C ILE A 133 -45.46 -39.89 1.20
N LEU A 134 -45.81 -39.98 -0.09
CA LEU A 134 -47.05 -39.39 -0.62
C LEU A 134 -48.29 -40.09 -0.07
N GLU A 135 -48.22 -41.41 0.13
CA GLU A 135 -49.30 -42.21 0.71
C GLU A 135 -49.48 -41.93 2.21
N GLN A 136 -48.39 -41.77 2.96
CA GLN A 136 -48.43 -41.32 4.36
C GLN A 136 -49.01 -39.90 4.52
N GLY A 137 -48.68 -38.98 3.61
CA GLY A 137 -49.21 -37.61 3.61
C GLY A 137 -50.69 -37.50 3.21
N ARG A 138 -51.27 -38.56 2.67
CA ARG A 138 -52.68 -38.66 2.26
C ARG A 138 -53.57 -39.32 3.34
N SER A 139 -52.95 -39.95 4.34
CA SER A 139 -53.56 -40.69 5.45
C SER A 139 -53.63 -39.88 6.76
N SER A 140 -53.31 -38.58 6.71
CA SER A 140 -53.57 -37.58 7.76
C SER A 140 -54.56 -36.55 7.24
#